data_AF-A0A0R1VGC5-F1
#
_entry.id   AF-A0A0R1VGC5-F1
#
_cell.length_a   1.000
_cell.length_b   1.000
_cell.length_c   1.000
_cell.angle_alpha   90.00
_cell.angle_beta   90.00
_cell.angle_gamma   90.00
#
_symmetry.space_group_name_H-M   'P 1'
#
loop_
_entity.id
_entity.type
_entity.pdbx_description
1 polymer ?
#
loop_
_entity_poly.entity_id
_entity_poly.type
_entity_poly.pdbx_seq_one_letter_code
_entity_poly.pdbx_strand_id
1 'polypeptide(L)'
;MKKIIQPLQLTINQSPVDAVYIGTADETTTDESAVETNEIGRGHLIVITNSPEFNLTTLRHRNGKTFSGTVSKIDVTNSYRVDDILFHDIQGDINEPDKKVTE
;
A
#
# COMPACT_ATOMS: atom_id res chain seq x y z
N MET A 1 -17.45 7.38 -3.29
CA MET A 1 -15.98 7.29 -3.38
C MET A 1 -15.59 6.14 -4.28
N LYS A 2 -14.57 6.33 -5.12
CA LYS A 2 -14.14 5.29 -6.08
C LYS A 2 -13.13 4.38 -5.40
N LYS A 3 -13.45 3.09 -5.28
CA LYS A 3 -12.46 2.09 -4.90
C LYS A 3 -11.41 1.99 -6.00
N ILE A 4 -10.16 2.00 -5.61
CA ILE A 4 -9.01 1.86 -6.50
C ILE A 4 -8.24 0.60 -6.16
N ILE A 5 -7.65 0.02 -7.20
CA ILE A 5 -6.68 -1.05 -7.10
C ILE A 5 -5.45 -0.51 -7.82
N GLN A 6 -4.33 -0.39 -7.12
CA GLN A 6 -3.10 0.19 -7.67
C GLN A 6 -1.92 -0.76 -7.45
N PRO A 7 -1.26 -1.23 -8.52
CA PRO A 7 -0.01 -1.96 -8.39
C PRO A 7 1.10 -1.01 -7.93
N LEU A 8 1.97 -1.52 -7.08
CA LEU A 8 3.06 -0.77 -6.49
C LEU A 8 4.24 -1.69 -6.22
N GLN A 9 5.43 -1.10 -6.20
CA GLN A 9 6.67 -1.82 -5.94
C GLN A 9 7.21 -1.40 -4.59
N LEU A 10 7.41 -2.36 -3.70
CA LEU A 10 7.98 -2.16 -2.37
C LEU A 10 9.31 -2.89 -2.25
N THR A 11 9.90 -2.85 -1.06
CA THR A 11 11.11 -3.61 -0.76
C THR A 11 10.92 -4.46 0.50
N ILE A 12 11.41 -5.69 0.47
CA ILE A 12 11.54 -6.58 1.63
C ILE A 12 13.01 -6.96 1.72
N ASN A 13 13.67 -6.64 2.84
CA ASN A 13 15.10 -6.92 3.04
C ASN A 13 15.96 -6.46 1.84
N GLN A 14 15.70 -5.25 1.33
CA GLN A 14 16.38 -4.65 0.17
C GLN A 14 16.11 -5.32 -1.18
N SER A 15 15.27 -6.36 -1.23
CA SER A 15 14.81 -6.98 -2.48
C SER A 15 13.47 -6.36 -2.91
N PRO A 16 13.29 -6.01 -4.20
CA PRO A 16 12.01 -5.50 -4.69
C PRO A 16 10.93 -6.57 -4.60
N VAL A 17 9.70 -6.15 -4.27
CA VAL A 17 8.53 -7.01 -4.19
C VAL A 17 7.32 -6.32 -4.82
N ASP A 18 6.50 -7.09 -5.53
CA ASP A 18 5.24 -6.62 -6.05
C ASP A 18 4.17 -6.63 -4.95
N ALA A 19 3.44 -5.53 -4.87
CA ALA A 19 2.29 -5.40 -3.99
C ALA A 19 1.17 -4.64 -4.68
N VAL A 20 -0.03 -4.74 -4.11
CA VAL A 20 -1.23 -4.09 -4.63
C VAL A 20 -1.93 -3.36 -3.50
N TYR A 21 -2.20 -2.08 -3.69
CA TYR A 21 -3.08 -1.31 -2.81
C TYR A 21 -4.53 -1.50 -3.23
N ILE A 22 -5.40 -1.75 -2.26
CA ILE A 22 -6.84 -1.85 -2.43
C ILE A 22 -7.49 -0.93 -1.39
N GLY A 23 -8.14 0.14 -1.85
CA GLY A 23 -8.69 1.17 -0.96
C GLY A 23 -9.37 2.30 -1.69
N THR A 24 -9.44 3.46 -1.06
CA THR A 24 -9.94 4.72 -1.63
C THR A 24 -8.80 5.70 -1.81
N ALA A 25 -8.82 6.50 -2.88
CA ALA A 25 -7.88 7.62 -3.04
C ALA A 25 -8.27 8.80 -2.13
N ASP A 26 -9.59 9.01 -2.01
CA ASP A 26 -10.19 10.11 -1.27
C ASP A 26 -11.24 9.53 -0.30
N GLU A 27 -11.03 9.74 1.00
CA GLU A 27 -12.02 9.47 2.03
C GLU A 27 -12.32 10.79 2.77
N THR A 28 -13.54 11.29 2.63
CA THR A 28 -14.06 12.41 3.42
C THR A 28 -14.45 11.85 4.78
N THR A 29 -13.56 11.92 5.76
CA THR A 29 -13.92 11.67 7.17
C THR A 29 -14.85 12.78 7.64
N THR A 30 -16.13 12.47 7.82
CA THR A 30 -17.12 13.41 8.34
C THR A 30 -17.08 13.35 9.88
N ASP A 31 -15.97 13.81 10.47
CA ASP A 31 -15.88 13.97 11.92
C ASP A 31 -16.15 15.45 12.25
N GLU A 32 -17.30 15.73 12.85
CA GLU A 32 -17.84 17.08 13.14
C GLU A 32 -17.05 17.86 14.22
N SER A 33 -15.74 17.66 14.34
CA SER A 33 -14.93 18.33 15.38
C SER A 33 -13.48 18.68 15.01
N ALA A 34 -13.08 18.63 13.73
CA ALA A 34 -11.71 19.01 13.36
C ALA A 34 -11.63 19.96 12.15
N VAL A 35 -10.87 21.03 12.39
CA VAL A 35 -10.29 21.97 11.43
C VAL A 35 -9.46 21.20 10.40
N GLU A 36 -9.58 21.58 9.13
CA GLU A 36 -8.91 21.00 7.93
C GLU A 36 -9.42 19.62 7.47
N THR A 37 -10.27 19.64 6.44
CA THR A 37 -10.69 18.48 5.64
C THR A 37 -9.50 17.90 4.88
N ASN A 38 -8.71 17.05 5.53
CA ASN A 38 -7.75 16.21 4.82
C ASN A 38 -8.50 14.98 4.29
N GLU A 39 -8.62 14.86 2.97
CA GLU A 39 -9.14 13.67 2.31
C GLU A 39 -8.09 12.55 2.44
N ILE A 40 -8.23 11.70 3.47
CA ILE A 40 -7.23 10.66 3.76
C ILE A 40 -7.77 9.33 3.25
N GLY A 41 -7.52 9.01 1.98
CA GLY A 41 -7.84 7.68 1.44
C GLY A 41 -7.24 6.55 2.28
N ARG A 42 -8.02 5.52 2.58
CA ARG A 42 -7.63 4.39 3.43
C ARG A 42 -7.85 3.05 2.73
N GLY A 43 -6.97 2.10 3.01
CA GLY A 43 -7.02 0.78 2.39
C GLY A 43 -6.06 -0.22 3.03
N HIS A 44 -5.77 -1.25 2.26
CA HIS A 44 -4.82 -2.29 2.63
C HIS A 44 -3.92 -2.64 1.46
N LEU A 45 -2.75 -3.19 1.77
CA LEU A 45 -1.81 -3.75 0.81
C LEU A 45 -1.94 -5.27 0.78
N ILE A 46 -1.85 -5.84 -0.40
CA ILE A 46 -1.60 -7.26 -0.61
C ILE A 46 -0.16 -7.39 -1.09
N VAL A 47 0.67 -8.11 -0.33
CA VAL A 47 2.09 -8.30 -0.61
C VAL A 47 2.34 -9.77 -0.88
N ILE A 48 2.94 -10.09 -2.03
CA ILE A 48 3.27 -11.46 -2.43
C ILE A 48 4.79 -11.63 -2.36
N THR A 49 5.29 -12.46 -1.46
CA THR A 49 6.73 -12.61 -1.20
C THR A 49 7.14 -14.04 -0.90
N ASN A 50 8.22 -14.49 -1.53
CA ASN A 50 8.83 -15.79 -1.24
C ASN A 50 9.66 -15.81 0.05
N SER A 51 9.64 -14.71 0.83
CA SER A 51 10.35 -14.65 2.11
C SER A 51 9.53 -15.35 3.20
N PRO A 52 10.06 -16.41 3.84
CA PRO A 52 9.34 -17.16 4.87
C PRO A 52 9.10 -16.37 6.16
N GLU A 53 9.87 -15.30 6.39
CA GLU A 53 9.85 -14.48 7.62
C GLU A 53 9.24 -13.08 7.40
N PHE A 54 8.29 -12.97 6.48
CA PHE A 54 7.65 -11.67 6.23
C PHE A 54 7.01 -11.09 7.50
N ASN A 55 7.40 -9.86 7.81
CA ASN A 55 6.83 -9.06 8.88
C ASN A 55 6.86 -7.58 8.49
N LEU A 56 6.09 -6.75 9.19
CA LEU A 56 5.96 -5.33 8.86
C LEU A 56 7.30 -4.59 8.91
N THR A 57 8.21 -4.96 9.81
CA THR A 57 9.51 -4.30 9.97
C THR A 57 10.45 -4.57 8.79
N THR A 58 10.24 -5.67 8.08
CA THR A 58 10.99 -6.02 6.85
C THR A 58 10.42 -5.33 5.61
N LEU A 59 9.15 -4.93 5.63
CA LEU A 59 8.49 -4.24 4.52
C LEU A 59 8.81 -2.74 4.54
N ARG A 60 9.30 -2.22 3.41
CA ARG A 60 9.67 -0.82 3.26
C ARG A 60 9.19 -0.24 1.94
N HIS A 61 8.89 1.05 1.97
CA HIS A 61 8.75 1.87 0.77
C HIS A 61 10.06 1.84 -0.05
N ARG A 62 10.02 2.21 -1.33
CA ARG A 62 11.22 2.27 -2.19
C ARG A 62 12.27 3.24 -1.66
N ASN A 63 11.82 4.29 -0.97
CA ASN A 63 12.69 5.28 -0.34
C ASN A 63 13.26 4.82 1.03
N GLY A 64 12.98 3.59 1.46
CA GLY A 64 13.45 3.01 2.71
C GLY A 64 12.62 3.33 3.96
N LYS A 65 11.56 4.15 3.84
CA LYS A 65 10.62 4.40 4.94
C LYS A 65 9.88 3.11 5.33
N THR A 66 9.42 3.07 6.57
CA THR A 66 8.65 1.95 7.14
C THR A 66 7.16 2.23 7.06
N PHE A 67 6.37 1.16 6.95
CA PHE A 67 4.92 1.23 7.04
C PHE A 67 4.44 1.23 8.50
N SER A 68 3.36 1.97 8.77
CA SER A 68 2.50 1.74 9.94
C SER A 68 1.33 0.85 9.55
N GLY A 69 0.86 0.01 10.47
CA GLY A 69 -0.31 -0.85 10.25
C GLY A 69 -0.19 -2.21 10.93
N THR A 70 -1.08 -3.12 10.57
CA THR A 70 -1.09 -4.49 11.06
C THR A 70 -0.97 -5.48 9.92
N VAL A 71 -0.13 -6.51 10.10
CA VAL A 71 0.06 -7.58 9.10
C VAL A 71 -0.74 -8.80 9.48
N SER A 72 -1.47 -9.35 8.52
CA SER A 72 -2.12 -10.65 8.61
C SER A 72 -1.70 -11.56 7.45
N LYS A 73 -1.58 -12.86 7.70
CA LYS A 73 -1.31 -13.85 6.64
C LYS A 73 -2.62 -14.19 5.95
N ILE A 74 -2.60 -14.21 4.62
CA ILE A 74 -3.76 -14.63 3.82
C ILE A 74 -3.62 -16.13 3.57
N ASP A 75 -4.75 -16.84 3.43
CA ASP A 75 -4.80 -18.26 3.05
C ASP A 75 -4.50 -18.46 1.54
N VAL A 76 -3.39 -17.87 1.10
CA VAL A 76 -2.81 -17.99 -0.23
C VAL A 76 -1.30 -18.08 -0.04
N THR A 77 -0.64 -18.91 -0.84
CA THR A 77 0.82 -19.11 -0.76
C THR A 77 1.54 -17.77 -0.75
N ASN A 78 2.42 -17.58 0.24
CA ASN A 78 3.37 -16.47 0.26
C ASN A 78 2.71 -15.07 0.20
N SER A 79 1.47 -14.95 0.66
CA SER A 79 0.67 -13.73 0.54
C SER A 79 0.28 -13.17 1.90
N TYR A 80 0.44 -11.86 2.04
CA TYR A 80 0.22 -11.13 3.29
C TYR A 80 -0.60 -9.89 3.03
N ARG A 81 -1.46 -9.55 3.99
CA ARG A 81 -2.27 -8.34 3.99
C ARG A 81 -1.71 -7.37 5.03
N VAL A 82 -1.55 -6.11 4.64
CA VAL A 82 -1.19 -5.02 5.53
C VAL A 82 -2.35 -4.04 5.59
N ASP A 83 -3.00 -3.95 6.73
CA ASP A 83 -4.16 -3.07 6.95
C ASP A 83 -3.73 -1.67 7.43
N ASP A 84 -4.69 -0.74 7.40
CA ASP A 84 -4.56 0.65 7.84
C ASP A 84 -3.54 1.48 7.04
N ILE A 85 -3.46 1.23 5.74
CA ILE A 85 -2.56 1.94 4.83
C ILE A 85 -3.23 3.18 4.26
N LEU A 86 -2.58 4.33 4.44
CA LEU A 86 -3.04 5.61 3.90
C LEU A 86 -2.61 5.75 2.44
N PHE A 87 -3.48 6.27 1.60
CA PHE A 87 -3.22 6.41 0.18
C PHE A 87 -2.02 7.33 -0.10
N HIS A 88 -1.90 8.45 0.64
CA HIS A 88 -0.79 9.38 0.49
C HIS A 88 0.58 8.77 0.83
N ASP A 89 0.62 7.77 1.73
CA ASP A 89 1.88 7.12 2.10
C ASP A 89 2.44 6.28 0.96
N ILE A 90 1.57 5.71 0.10
CA ILE A 90 1.96 4.82 -0.99
C ILE A 90 2.06 5.50 -2.36
N GLN A 91 1.72 6.79 -2.48
CA GLN A 91 1.76 7.52 -3.76
C GLN A 91 3.14 7.46 -4.44
N GLY A 92 4.22 7.51 -3.65
CA GLY A 92 5.58 7.41 -4.14
C GLY A 92 6.02 6.00 -4.54
N ASP A 93 5.21 4.97 -4.27
CA ASP A 93 5.49 3.57 -4.56
C ASP A 93 4.60 2.99 -5.66
N ILE A 94 3.49 3.68 -5.99
CA ILE A 94 2.64 3.33 -7.12
C ILE A 94 3.50 3.26 -8.38
N ASN A 95 3.39 2.14 -9.09
CA ASN A 95 3.98 2.04 -10.42
C ASN A 95 3.19 3.02 -11.28
N GLU A 96 3.83 4.07 -11.79
CA GLU A 96 3.19 4.89 -12.81
C GLU A 96 2.63 3.95 -13.87
N PRO A 97 1.35 4.07 -14.26
CA PRO A 97 0.81 3.24 -15.32
C PRO A 97 1.75 3.44 -16.49
N ASP A 98 2.36 2.33 -16.93
CA ASP A 98 3.25 2.29 -18.08
C ASP A 98 2.61 3.16 -19.15
N LYS A 99 3.18 4.35 -19.37
CA LYS A 99 2.72 5.25 -20.43
C LYS A 99 2.98 4.43 -21.67
N LYS A 100 1.95 3.74 -22.15
CA LYS A 100 1.97 2.96 -23.39
C LYS A 100 2.77 3.78 -24.38
N VAL A 101 3.99 3.31 -24.65
CA VAL A 101 4.80 3.84 -25.74
C VAL A 101 3.93 3.62 -26.96
N THR A 102 3.31 4.70 -27.43
CA THR A 102 2.52 4.67 -28.65
C THR A 102 3.58 4.69 -29.73
N GLU A 103 3.82 3.52 -30.33
CA GLU A 103 4.59 3.38 -31.57
C GLU A 103 3.98 4.23 -32.70
#